data_AF-A4PEX2-F1
#
_entry.id   AF-A4PEX2-F1
#
_cell.length_a   1.000
_cell.length_b   1.000
_cell.length_c   1.000
_cell.angle_alpha   90.00
_cell.angle_beta   90.00
_cell.angle_gamma   90.00
#
_symmetry.space_group_name_H-M   'P 1'
#
loop_
_entity.id
_entity.type
_entity.pdbx_description
1 polymer ?
#
loop_
_entity_poly.entity_id
_entity_poly.type
_entity_poly.pdbx_seq_one_letter_code
_entity_poly.pdbx_strand_id
1 'polypeptide(L)'
;VSTRGMTVDTQEYHPEPRVAAIVASHEHPEFIVNVKGTGYVLLVNYSNLDALSVTSLEAARFLHDGGWDSTHRYFMTAANNSDKIAVIDSKERKTAALIPVTKIPHPGRGANFVDPKFGPVWVTSALGNENVSVIGTDPAKHAQHAWKVVRELKGPGGGSLFVKTHPKSKNLWVDTTLNPDAKLSQSIAVYDTTNLDAGFVSLPIAEWA
;
A
#
# COMPACT_ATOMS: atom_id res chain seq x y z
N VAL A 1 -20.85 14.24 -6.33
CA VAL A 1 -19.95 13.28 -7.01
C VAL A 1 -20.46 11.88 -6.72
N SER A 2 -20.76 11.08 -7.75
CA SER A 2 -21.21 9.68 -7.59
C SER A 2 -20.01 8.74 -7.69
N THR A 3 -20.00 7.66 -6.92
CA THR A 3 -19.02 6.57 -7.06
C THR A 3 -19.47 5.50 -8.05
N ARG A 4 -20.76 5.50 -8.42
CA ARG A 4 -21.34 4.58 -9.43
C ARG A 4 -20.76 4.87 -10.80
N GLY A 5 -20.46 3.82 -11.55
CA GLY A 5 -19.87 3.95 -12.89
C GLY A 5 -19.44 2.61 -13.46
N MET A 6 -18.74 2.68 -14.59
CA MET A 6 -18.17 1.51 -15.25
C MET A 6 -16.98 0.98 -14.45
N THR A 7 -16.70 -0.31 -14.51
CA THR A 7 -15.45 -0.87 -13.98
C THR A 7 -14.29 -0.60 -14.93
N VAL A 8 -13.07 -0.40 -14.40
CA VAL A 8 -11.88 -0.12 -15.21
C VAL A 8 -11.44 -1.29 -16.11
N ASP A 9 -11.89 -2.52 -15.82
CA ASP A 9 -11.49 -3.74 -16.54
C ASP A 9 -12.45 -4.08 -17.70
N THR A 10 -13.69 -4.46 -17.37
CA THR A 10 -14.70 -4.98 -18.28
C THR A 10 -15.63 -3.90 -18.81
N GLN A 11 -15.54 -2.68 -18.27
CA GLN A 11 -16.50 -1.60 -18.55
C GLN A 11 -17.94 -2.06 -18.24
N GLU A 12 -18.15 -2.78 -17.15
CA GLU A 12 -19.49 -3.13 -16.68
C GLU A 12 -19.99 -2.10 -15.66
N TYR A 13 -21.27 -1.73 -15.73
CA TYR A 13 -21.83 -0.77 -14.78
C TYR A 13 -21.94 -1.38 -13.38
N HIS A 14 -21.30 -0.75 -12.39
CA HIS A 14 -21.34 -1.17 -11.00
C HIS A 14 -22.22 -0.22 -10.16
N PRO A 15 -23.37 -0.68 -9.63
CA PRO A 15 -24.33 0.17 -8.92
C PRO A 15 -23.96 0.48 -7.46
N GLU A 16 -23.08 -0.32 -6.85
CA GLU A 16 -22.66 -0.17 -5.44
C GLU A 16 -21.13 -0.03 -5.22
N PRO A 17 -20.41 0.94 -5.85
CA PRO A 17 -18.99 1.08 -5.62
C PRO A 17 -18.72 1.76 -4.27
N ARG A 18 -18.19 0.98 -3.33
CA ARG A 18 -17.81 1.44 -2.00
C ARG A 18 -16.56 2.31 -2.04
N VAL A 19 -16.52 3.35 -1.23
CA VAL A 19 -15.29 4.10 -0.91
C VAL A 19 -14.47 3.26 0.08
N ALA A 20 -13.16 3.12 -0.14
CA ALA A 20 -12.28 2.34 0.73
C ALA A 20 -11.38 3.24 1.59
N ALA A 21 -10.30 3.78 1.01
CA ALA A 21 -9.39 4.71 1.67
C ALA A 21 -9.55 6.14 1.11
N ILE A 22 -9.31 7.11 1.98
CA ILE A 22 -9.20 8.54 1.64
C ILE A 22 -7.90 9.07 2.26
N VAL A 23 -7.06 9.72 1.45
CA VAL A 23 -5.88 10.45 1.94
C VAL A 23 -5.92 11.90 1.42
N ALA A 24 -5.25 12.81 2.11
CA ALA A 24 -5.12 14.20 1.67
C ALA A 24 -3.81 14.38 0.90
N SER A 25 -3.87 14.97 -0.29
CA SER A 25 -2.70 15.30 -1.10
C SER A 25 -1.84 16.35 -0.38
N HIS A 26 -0.52 16.23 -0.54
CA HIS A 26 0.46 17.24 -0.12
C HIS A 26 0.91 18.15 -1.27
N GLU A 27 0.51 17.83 -2.51
CA GLU A 27 0.94 18.53 -3.73
C GLU A 27 -0.15 19.47 -4.28
N HIS A 28 -1.42 19.19 -3.97
CA HIS A 28 -2.59 19.96 -4.40
C HIS A 28 -3.64 20.02 -3.30
N PRO A 29 -4.57 21.00 -3.34
CA PRO A 29 -5.75 21.05 -2.46
C PRO A 29 -6.78 19.97 -2.84
N GLU A 30 -6.39 18.70 -2.71
CA GLU A 30 -7.13 17.52 -3.17
C GLU A 30 -7.22 16.43 -2.10
N PHE A 31 -8.38 15.79 -2.02
CA PHE A 31 -8.51 14.45 -1.44
C PHE A 31 -8.29 13.40 -2.52
N ILE A 32 -7.58 12.32 -2.19
CA ILE A 32 -7.42 11.13 -3.03
C ILE A 32 -8.30 10.03 -2.46
N VAL A 33 -9.28 9.58 -3.24
CA VAL A 33 -10.36 8.69 -2.81
C VAL A 33 -10.35 7.39 -3.62
N ASN A 34 -10.16 6.26 -2.95
CA ASN A 34 -10.26 4.95 -3.57
C ASN A 34 -11.72 4.53 -3.73
N VAL A 35 -12.11 4.13 -4.94
CA VAL A 35 -13.42 3.55 -5.23
C VAL A 35 -13.27 2.06 -5.54
N LYS A 36 -13.55 1.22 -4.55
CA LYS A 36 -13.24 -0.22 -4.52
C LYS A 36 -13.81 -1.00 -5.70
N GLY A 37 -15.12 -0.87 -5.92
CA GLY A 37 -15.85 -1.72 -6.87
C GLY A 37 -15.46 -1.47 -8.33
N THR A 38 -15.33 -0.19 -8.68
CA THR A 38 -15.02 0.25 -10.04
C THR A 38 -13.54 0.27 -10.34
N GLY A 39 -12.68 0.44 -9.33
CA GLY A 39 -11.22 0.45 -9.49
C GLY A 39 -10.65 1.81 -9.91
N TYR A 40 -11.41 2.89 -9.69
CA TYR A 40 -10.92 4.26 -9.89
C TYR A 40 -10.36 4.85 -8.60
N VAL A 41 -9.35 5.69 -8.77
CA VAL A 41 -8.93 6.65 -7.76
C VAL A 41 -9.42 8.04 -8.19
N LEU A 42 -10.14 8.73 -7.30
CA LEU A 42 -10.65 10.07 -7.57
C LEU A 42 -9.75 11.10 -6.88
N LEU A 43 -9.29 12.11 -7.62
CA LEU A 43 -8.67 13.31 -7.06
C LEU A 43 -9.74 14.40 -6.97
N VAL A 44 -10.19 14.70 -5.76
CA VAL A 44 -11.30 15.61 -5.49
C VAL A 44 -10.74 16.95 -5.01
N ASN A 45 -10.74 17.96 -5.87
CA ASN A 45 -10.20 19.27 -5.58
C ASN A 45 -11.19 20.11 -4.76
N TYR A 46 -10.79 20.52 -3.56
CA TYR A 46 -11.64 21.23 -2.61
C TYR A 46 -11.40 22.76 -2.59
N SER A 47 -10.68 23.32 -3.56
CA SER A 47 -10.44 24.77 -3.63
C SER A 47 -11.70 25.59 -3.89
N ASN A 48 -12.71 24.97 -4.52
CA ASN A 48 -14.00 25.57 -4.78
C ASN A 48 -15.09 24.49 -4.61
N LEU A 49 -15.83 24.57 -3.51
CA LEU A 49 -16.88 23.60 -3.18
C LEU A 49 -18.16 23.82 -3.98
N ASP A 50 -18.38 25.04 -4.52
CA ASP A 50 -19.54 25.35 -5.36
C ASP A 50 -19.38 24.79 -6.79
N ALA A 51 -18.14 24.64 -7.27
CA ALA A 51 -17.78 24.11 -8.58
C ALA A 51 -16.69 23.03 -8.46
N LEU A 52 -17.03 21.92 -7.80
CA LEU A 52 -16.10 20.85 -7.46
C LEU A 52 -15.48 20.20 -8.70
N SER A 53 -14.14 20.20 -8.79
CA SER A 53 -13.39 19.51 -9.84
C SER A 53 -12.95 18.12 -9.36
N VAL A 54 -13.14 17.11 -10.21
CA VAL A 54 -12.74 15.72 -9.92
C VAL A 54 -11.99 15.14 -11.11
N THR A 55 -10.80 14.62 -10.86
CA THR A 55 -10.05 13.79 -11.82
C THR A 55 -10.23 12.32 -11.47
N SER A 56 -10.72 11.51 -12.42
CA SER A 56 -10.84 10.07 -12.25
C SER A 56 -9.65 9.37 -12.90
N LEU A 57 -8.90 8.59 -12.10
CA LEU A 57 -7.74 7.84 -12.56
C LEU A 57 -8.05 6.35 -12.55
N GLU A 58 -7.80 5.70 -13.68
CA GLU A 58 -7.89 4.25 -13.78
C GLU A 58 -6.76 3.60 -13.00
N ALA A 59 -7.10 2.65 -12.13
CA ALA A 59 -6.13 1.86 -11.37
C ALA A 59 -6.39 0.36 -11.57
N ALA A 60 -6.97 -0.31 -10.58
CA ALA A 60 -7.37 -1.70 -10.65
C ALA A 60 -8.55 -1.94 -9.73
N ARG A 61 -9.39 -2.94 -10.01
CA ARG A 61 -10.53 -3.26 -9.15
C ARG A 61 -10.10 -3.73 -7.77
N PHE A 62 -11.02 -3.59 -6.83
CA PHE A 62 -10.85 -3.97 -5.43
C PHE A 62 -9.79 -3.14 -4.70
N LEU A 63 -9.69 -1.85 -5.04
CA LEU A 63 -8.94 -0.88 -4.24
C LEU A 63 -9.37 -0.94 -2.77
N HIS A 64 -8.39 -0.90 -1.89
CA HIS A 64 -8.60 -1.01 -0.46
C HIS A 64 -7.86 0.12 0.25
N ASP A 65 -6.86 -0.22 1.05
CA ASP A 65 -6.00 0.64 1.84
C ASP A 65 -4.71 1.02 1.10
N GLY A 66 -3.98 1.96 1.67
CA GLY A 66 -2.78 2.52 1.08
C GLY A 66 -2.21 3.66 1.91
N GLY A 67 -1.02 4.11 1.53
CA GLY A 67 -0.37 5.23 2.18
C GLY A 67 0.65 5.90 1.27
N TRP A 68 1.18 7.01 1.77
CA TRP A 68 2.19 7.78 1.07
C TRP A 68 3.55 7.06 1.05
N ASP A 69 4.28 7.22 -0.05
CA ASP A 69 5.73 7.01 -0.06
C ASP A 69 6.43 8.01 0.89
N SER A 70 7.72 7.82 1.15
CA SER A 70 8.50 8.66 2.07
C SER A 70 8.52 10.16 1.73
N THR A 71 8.26 10.54 0.47
CA THR A 71 8.24 11.93 0.01
C THR A 71 6.87 12.59 0.06
N HIS A 72 5.82 11.81 0.41
CA HIS A 72 4.42 12.25 0.39
C HIS A 72 3.90 12.70 -0.99
N ARG A 73 4.50 12.20 -2.07
CA ARG A 73 4.08 12.50 -3.45
C ARG A 73 3.30 11.36 -4.08
N TYR A 74 3.72 10.12 -3.84
CA TYR A 74 3.16 8.94 -4.47
C TYR A 74 2.26 8.20 -3.48
N PHE A 75 0.98 8.13 -3.79
CA PHE A 75 0.04 7.34 -3.01
C PHE A 75 0.09 5.88 -3.50
N MET A 76 0.54 5.00 -2.61
CA MET A 76 0.69 3.56 -2.86
C MET A 76 -0.50 2.83 -2.25
N THR A 77 -1.32 2.19 -3.08
CA THR A 77 -2.57 1.56 -2.62
C THR A 77 -2.78 0.16 -3.16
N ALA A 78 -3.27 -0.73 -2.31
CA ALA A 78 -3.56 -2.11 -2.65
C ALA A 78 -4.88 -2.25 -3.41
N ALA A 79 -4.81 -2.92 -4.56
CA ALA A 79 -5.94 -3.52 -5.25
C ALA A 79 -5.96 -5.02 -4.90
N ASN A 80 -6.46 -5.34 -3.70
CA ASN A 80 -6.11 -6.58 -3.00
C ASN A 80 -6.48 -7.85 -3.78
N ASN A 81 -7.74 -8.01 -4.19
CA ASN A 81 -8.20 -9.15 -4.98
C ASN A 81 -7.75 -9.09 -6.46
N SER A 82 -6.95 -8.10 -6.82
CA SER A 82 -6.29 -8.01 -8.13
C SER A 82 -4.76 -8.20 -8.03
N ASP A 83 -4.26 -8.53 -6.84
CA ASP A 83 -2.84 -8.84 -6.57
C ASP A 83 -1.88 -7.75 -7.07
N LYS A 84 -2.27 -6.48 -6.88
CA LYS A 84 -1.53 -5.31 -7.37
C LYS A 84 -1.43 -4.21 -6.32
N ILE A 85 -0.35 -3.43 -6.41
CA ILE A 85 -0.23 -2.10 -5.81
C ILE A 85 -0.33 -1.05 -6.93
N ALA A 86 -1.33 -0.19 -6.85
CA ALA A 86 -1.43 0.98 -7.72
C ALA A 86 -0.63 2.15 -7.13
N VAL A 87 0.06 2.88 -8.00
CA VAL A 87 0.86 4.05 -7.66
C VAL A 87 0.24 5.28 -8.30
N ILE A 88 -0.21 6.21 -7.47
CA ILE A 88 -0.79 7.48 -7.93
C ILE A 88 0.22 8.59 -7.69
N ASP A 89 0.69 9.23 -8.77
CA ASP A 89 1.51 10.44 -8.67
C ASP A 89 0.56 11.61 -8.41
N SER A 90 0.48 12.04 -7.15
CA SER A 90 -0.43 13.13 -6.78
C SER A 90 -0.04 14.46 -7.41
N LYS A 91 1.26 14.67 -7.67
CA LYS A 91 1.76 15.90 -8.28
C LYS A 91 1.35 16.01 -9.75
N GLU A 92 1.60 14.95 -10.51
CA GLU A 92 1.29 14.89 -11.96
C GLU A 92 -0.15 14.46 -12.24
N ARG A 93 -0.93 14.17 -11.19
CA ARG A 93 -2.34 13.72 -11.25
C ARG A 93 -2.54 12.54 -12.22
N LYS A 94 -1.74 11.48 -12.08
CA LYS A 94 -1.80 10.29 -12.94
C LYS A 94 -1.52 8.98 -12.21
N THR A 95 -2.01 7.87 -12.74
CA THR A 95 -1.56 6.53 -12.35
C THR A 95 -0.16 6.30 -12.91
N ALA A 96 0.85 6.26 -12.05
CA ALA A 96 2.26 6.10 -12.43
C ALA A 96 2.63 4.65 -12.75
N ALA A 97 2.06 3.70 -12.01
CA ALA A 97 2.31 2.27 -12.20
C ALA A 97 1.22 1.39 -11.58
N LEU A 98 1.10 0.17 -12.08
CA LEU A 98 0.37 -0.94 -11.47
C LEU A 98 1.36 -2.08 -11.25
N ILE A 99 1.77 -2.28 -10.01
CA ILE A 99 2.84 -3.21 -9.63
C ILE A 99 2.22 -4.53 -9.21
N PRO A 100 2.48 -5.65 -9.92
CA PRO A 100 2.05 -6.96 -9.46
C PRO A 100 2.79 -7.36 -8.18
N VAL A 101 2.08 -7.95 -7.23
CA VAL A 101 2.62 -8.46 -5.96
C VAL A 101 2.06 -9.83 -5.65
N THR A 102 2.64 -10.53 -4.68
CA THR A 102 2.16 -11.87 -4.32
C THR A 102 0.84 -11.80 -3.54
N LYS A 103 -0.24 -12.25 -4.17
CA LYS A 103 -1.58 -12.60 -3.61
C LYS A 103 -2.08 -11.83 -2.38
N ILE A 104 -3.10 -10.99 -2.58
CA ILE A 104 -3.85 -10.25 -1.54
C ILE A 104 -2.93 -9.41 -0.63
N PRO A 105 -2.29 -8.35 -1.17
CA PRO A 105 -1.56 -7.38 -0.35
C PRO A 105 -2.50 -6.67 0.63
N HIS A 106 -2.03 -6.45 1.86
CA HIS A 106 -2.75 -5.72 2.91
C HIS A 106 -1.80 -4.81 3.71
N PRO A 107 -1.52 -3.59 3.25
CA PRO A 107 -0.50 -2.73 3.83
C PRO A 107 -0.92 -1.96 5.10
N GLY A 108 -2.20 -1.71 5.31
CA GLY A 108 -2.64 -0.52 6.03
C GLY A 108 -2.17 0.73 5.28
N ARG A 109 -1.31 1.54 5.91
CA ARG A 109 -0.59 2.65 5.24
C ARG A 109 0.77 2.23 4.67
N GLY A 110 1.19 1.00 4.94
CA GLY A 110 2.52 0.49 4.64
C GLY A 110 3.61 1.09 5.53
N ALA A 111 4.85 0.73 5.21
CA ALA A 111 6.04 1.17 5.94
C ALA A 111 7.11 1.69 4.97
N ASN A 112 7.64 2.89 5.26
CA ASN A 112 8.69 3.52 4.46
C ASN A 112 10.04 3.48 5.19
N PHE A 113 11.11 3.12 4.49
CA PHE A 113 12.50 3.26 4.96
C PHE A 113 13.47 3.33 3.77
N VAL A 114 14.76 3.50 4.05
CA VAL A 114 15.82 3.45 3.04
C VAL A 114 16.48 2.08 3.10
N ASP A 115 16.28 1.25 2.08
CA ASP A 115 16.99 -0.01 1.91
C ASP A 115 18.45 0.28 1.53
N PRO A 116 19.45 -0.36 2.20
CA PRO A 116 20.87 -0.09 1.93
C PRO A 116 21.32 -0.34 0.49
N LYS A 117 20.61 -1.21 -0.25
CA LYS A 117 20.94 -1.60 -1.63
C LYS A 117 20.06 -0.89 -2.66
N PHE A 118 18.78 -0.71 -2.34
CA PHE A 118 17.78 -0.26 -3.32
C PHE A 118 17.29 1.18 -3.13
N GLY A 119 17.74 1.86 -2.07
CA GLY A 119 17.33 3.24 -1.78
C GLY A 119 15.95 3.32 -1.10
N PRO A 120 15.20 4.42 -1.25
CA PRO A 120 13.87 4.57 -0.65
C PRO A 120 12.90 3.48 -1.12
N VAL A 121 12.24 2.84 -0.16
CA VAL A 121 11.27 1.77 -0.38
C VAL A 121 10.00 1.96 0.45
N TRP A 122 8.91 1.39 -0.04
CA TRP A 122 7.64 1.22 0.67
C TRP A 122 7.30 -0.27 0.76
N VAL A 123 6.73 -0.70 1.89
CA VAL A 123 6.51 -2.11 2.20
C VAL A 123 5.03 -2.40 2.48
N THR A 124 4.59 -3.56 2.03
CA THR A 124 3.31 -4.20 2.35
C THR A 124 3.53 -5.65 2.78
N SER A 125 2.74 -6.15 3.71
CA SER A 125 2.56 -7.59 3.93
C SER A 125 1.35 -8.09 3.14
N ALA A 126 1.06 -9.40 3.26
CA ALA A 126 -0.06 -10.04 2.60
C ALA A 126 -0.98 -10.75 3.59
N LEU A 127 -2.27 -10.75 3.27
CA LEU A 127 -3.26 -11.49 4.03
C LEU A 127 -3.23 -12.99 3.67
N GLY A 128 -3.06 -13.29 2.37
CA GLY A 128 -3.25 -14.64 1.82
C GLY A 128 -2.02 -15.55 1.83
N ASN A 129 -0.85 -15.05 2.25
CA ASN A 129 0.42 -15.76 2.26
C ASN A 129 1.42 -15.05 3.19
N GLU A 130 2.59 -15.64 3.40
CA GLU A 130 3.64 -15.13 4.29
C GLU A 130 4.54 -14.04 3.69
N ASN A 131 4.31 -13.60 2.45
CA ASN A 131 5.21 -12.67 1.80
C ASN A 131 5.07 -11.24 2.32
N VAL A 132 6.21 -10.54 2.33
CA VAL A 132 6.32 -9.10 2.61
C VAL A 132 7.08 -8.45 1.46
N SER A 133 6.34 -7.72 0.62
CA SER A 133 6.85 -7.12 -0.60
C SER A 133 7.46 -5.75 -0.33
N VAL A 134 8.70 -5.55 -0.76
CA VAL A 134 9.45 -4.30 -0.66
C VAL A 134 9.53 -3.67 -2.05
N ILE A 135 8.98 -2.47 -2.20
CA ILE A 135 8.81 -1.78 -3.48
C ILE A 135 9.68 -0.52 -3.51
N GLY A 136 10.46 -0.32 -4.57
CA GLY A 136 11.25 0.91 -4.77
C GLY A 136 10.37 2.11 -5.12
N THR A 137 10.63 3.27 -4.50
CA THR A 137 9.77 4.47 -4.60
C THR A 137 10.46 5.74 -5.10
N ASP A 138 11.73 5.66 -5.50
CA ASP A 138 12.51 6.82 -5.95
C ASP A 138 12.82 6.78 -7.46
N PRO A 139 11.91 7.26 -8.33
CA PRO A 139 12.15 7.32 -9.77
C PRO A 139 13.20 8.34 -10.18
N ALA A 140 13.61 9.27 -9.30
CA ALA A 140 14.55 10.33 -9.66
C ALA A 140 16.01 9.88 -9.54
N LYS A 141 16.38 9.19 -8.46
CA LYS A 141 17.77 8.73 -8.23
C LYS A 141 17.94 7.22 -8.36
N HIS A 142 16.85 6.46 -8.26
CA HIS A 142 16.85 4.99 -8.31
C HIS A 142 15.87 4.47 -9.37
N ALA A 143 15.84 5.11 -10.54
CA ALA A 143 14.88 4.83 -11.62
C ALA A 143 14.82 3.36 -12.04
N GLN A 144 15.94 2.64 -11.97
CA GLN A 144 16.01 1.21 -12.27
C GLN A 144 15.21 0.32 -11.30
N HIS A 145 14.93 0.81 -10.09
CA HIS A 145 14.23 0.13 -9.00
C HIS A 145 12.82 0.66 -8.75
N ALA A 146 12.53 1.90 -9.19
CA ALA A 146 11.24 2.52 -8.99
C ALA A 146 10.10 1.69 -9.57
N TRP A 147 9.04 1.53 -8.78
CA TRP A 147 7.81 0.82 -9.12
C TRP A 147 8.01 -0.67 -9.41
N LYS A 148 9.01 -1.28 -8.78
CA LYS A 148 9.27 -2.72 -8.83
C LYS A 148 9.35 -3.29 -7.43
N VAL A 149 8.90 -4.54 -7.27
CA VAL A 149 9.24 -5.34 -6.09
C VAL A 149 10.74 -5.63 -6.16
N VAL A 150 11.51 -5.02 -5.26
CA VAL A 150 12.97 -5.15 -5.20
C VAL A 150 13.42 -6.25 -4.24
N ARG A 151 12.57 -6.59 -3.26
CA ARG A 151 12.72 -7.76 -2.39
C ARG A 151 11.35 -8.35 -2.08
N GLU A 152 11.32 -9.66 -1.92
CA GLU A 152 10.21 -10.38 -1.33
C GLU A 152 10.75 -11.08 -0.07
N LEU A 153 10.37 -10.60 1.11
CA LEU A 153 10.77 -11.22 2.38
C LEU A 153 9.75 -12.28 2.78
N LYS A 154 10.17 -13.21 3.64
CA LYS A 154 9.30 -14.21 4.24
C LYS A 154 8.98 -13.84 5.69
N GLY A 155 7.70 -13.64 5.95
CA GLY A 155 7.06 -13.50 7.26
C GLY A 155 6.85 -14.83 7.95
N PRO A 156 6.35 -14.81 9.20
CA PRO A 156 6.09 -16.01 9.97
C PRO A 156 4.89 -16.83 9.45
N GLY A 157 4.00 -16.21 8.66
CA GLY A 157 2.83 -16.86 8.08
C GLY A 157 1.89 -15.84 7.41
N GLY A 158 0.79 -16.32 6.84
CA GLY A 158 -0.29 -15.45 6.34
C GLY A 158 -1.12 -14.83 7.47
N GLY A 159 -2.11 -14.03 7.09
CA GLY A 159 -3.00 -13.34 8.04
C GLY A 159 -2.44 -12.02 8.58
N SER A 160 -1.39 -11.46 7.97
CA SER A 160 -0.90 -10.13 8.31
C SER A 160 -1.90 -9.06 7.87
N LEU A 161 -2.06 -8.04 8.71
CA LEU A 161 -2.89 -6.86 8.45
C LEU A 161 -2.06 -5.59 8.36
N PHE A 162 -0.95 -5.50 9.09
CA PHE A 162 -0.17 -4.28 9.22
C PHE A 162 1.33 -4.54 9.20
N VAL A 163 2.02 -3.63 8.51
CA VAL A 163 3.47 -3.44 8.64
C VAL A 163 3.77 -2.05 9.20
N LYS A 164 4.86 -1.92 9.97
CA LYS A 164 5.24 -0.62 10.54
C LYS A 164 6.73 -0.44 10.69
N THR A 165 7.18 0.80 10.45
CA THR A 165 8.49 1.29 10.88
C THR A 165 8.40 2.79 11.22
N HIS A 166 9.53 3.42 11.53
CA HIS A 166 9.63 4.86 11.79
C HIS A 166 11.01 5.38 11.34
N PRO A 167 11.17 6.62 10.86
CA PRO A 167 12.47 7.15 10.41
C PRO A 167 13.60 7.11 11.45
N LYS A 168 13.26 7.03 12.75
CA LYS A 168 14.22 6.90 13.86
C LYS A 168 14.40 5.46 14.36
N SER A 169 13.79 4.49 13.69
CA SER A 169 13.84 3.06 14.03
C SER A 169 14.61 2.31 12.95
N LYS A 170 15.33 1.26 13.37
CA LYS A 170 15.91 0.26 12.46
C LYS A 170 15.04 -1.00 12.36
N ASN A 171 13.87 -1.01 12.99
CA ASN A 171 12.99 -2.15 13.03
C ASN A 171 11.85 -1.98 12.02
N LEU A 172 11.59 -3.03 11.23
CA LEU A 172 10.36 -3.24 10.48
C LEU A 172 9.54 -4.31 11.22
N TRP A 173 8.33 -3.96 11.61
CA TRP A 173 7.40 -4.79 12.37
C TRP A 173 6.32 -5.32 11.44
N VAL A 174 6.03 -6.62 11.51
CA VAL A 174 5.02 -7.29 10.68
C VAL A 174 4.19 -8.19 11.58
N ASP A 175 2.88 -7.96 11.64
CA ASP A 175 1.95 -8.76 12.44
C ASP A 175 1.47 -10.01 11.70
N THR A 176 0.77 -10.90 12.43
CA THR A 176 0.07 -12.05 11.88
C THR A 176 -1.32 -12.19 12.50
N THR A 177 -2.01 -11.05 12.65
CA THR A 177 -3.23 -10.91 13.46
C THR A 177 -4.33 -11.94 13.12
N LEU A 178 -4.53 -12.25 11.84
CA LEU A 178 -5.56 -13.20 11.38
C LEU A 178 -5.01 -14.61 11.12
N ASN A 179 -3.80 -14.91 11.56
CA ASN A 179 -3.26 -16.25 11.43
C ASN A 179 -4.04 -17.22 12.35
N PRO A 180 -4.46 -18.40 11.85
CA PRO A 180 -5.22 -19.36 12.64
C PRO A 180 -4.39 -20.03 13.76
N ASP A 181 -3.06 -20.03 13.65
CA ASP A 181 -2.19 -20.47 14.74
C ASP A 181 -2.11 -19.38 15.82
N ALA A 182 -2.57 -19.70 17.02
CA ALA A 182 -2.55 -18.81 18.17
C ALA A 182 -1.13 -18.30 18.49
N LYS A 183 -0.11 -19.14 18.33
CA LYS A 183 1.28 -18.75 18.58
C LYS A 183 1.72 -17.64 17.62
N LEU A 184 1.27 -17.71 16.36
CA LEU A 184 1.60 -16.70 15.36
C LEU A 184 0.77 -15.43 15.54
N SER A 185 -0.55 -15.54 15.74
CA SER A 185 -1.41 -14.36 15.94
C SER A 185 -1.15 -13.61 17.25
N GLN A 186 -0.51 -14.26 18.23
CA GLN A 186 -0.07 -13.66 19.50
C GLN A 186 1.38 -13.17 19.49
N SER A 187 2.06 -13.19 18.34
CA SER A 187 3.45 -12.78 18.17
C SER A 187 3.59 -11.68 17.10
N ILE A 188 4.77 -11.07 17.03
CA ILE A 188 5.12 -10.13 15.96
C ILE A 188 6.52 -10.42 15.40
N ALA A 189 6.67 -10.34 14.09
CA ALA A 189 7.97 -10.45 13.43
C ALA A 189 8.64 -9.08 13.35
N VAL A 190 9.94 -9.03 13.67
CA VAL A 190 10.77 -7.82 13.65
C VAL A 190 12.01 -8.06 12.80
N TYR A 191 12.13 -7.30 11.70
CA TYR A 191 13.30 -7.31 10.81
C TYR A 191 14.19 -6.10 11.11
N ASP A 192 15.49 -6.26 10.89
CA ASP A 192 16.44 -5.14 10.83
C ASP A 192 16.42 -4.53 9.42
N THR A 193 15.95 -3.28 9.29
CA THR A 193 15.88 -2.56 8.00
C THR A 193 17.25 -2.30 7.39
N THR A 194 18.32 -2.42 8.17
CA THR A 194 19.71 -2.28 7.70
C THR A 194 20.33 -3.62 7.27
N ASN A 195 19.68 -4.75 7.59
CA ASN A 195 20.12 -6.09 7.19
C ASN A 195 18.93 -7.07 7.07
N LEU A 196 18.08 -6.85 6.08
CA LEU A 196 16.88 -7.67 5.84
C LEU A 196 17.21 -9.14 5.53
N ASP A 197 18.43 -9.42 5.05
CA ASP A 197 18.88 -10.78 4.71
C ASP A 197 19.12 -11.63 5.98
N ALA A 198 19.21 -11.02 7.16
CA ALA A 198 19.29 -11.73 8.44
C ALA A 198 17.96 -12.41 8.84
N GLY A 199 16.85 -12.11 8.17
CA GLY A 199 15.51 -12.57 8.55
C GLY A 199 14.91 -11.77 9.69
N PHE A 200 13.88 -12.33 10.33
CA PHE A 200 13.18 -11.69 11.45
C PHE A 200 13.43 -12.40 12.78
N VAL A 201 13.28 -11.65 13.86
CA VAL A 201 13.09 -12.18 15.21
C VAL A 201 11.60 -12.16 15.53
N SER A 202 11.07 -13.25 16.08
CA SER A 202 9.69 -13.28 16.59
C SER A 202 9.66 -12.88 18.06
N LEU A 203 8.79 -11.95 18.42
CA LEU A 203 8.57 -11.51 19.79
C LEU A 203 7.20 -12.00 20.29
N PRO A 204 7.13 -12.67 21.46
CA PRO A 204 5.88 -13.24 21.99
C PRO A 204 5.04 -12.18 22.71
N ILE A 205 4.39 -11.31 21.95
CA ILE A 205 3.68 -10.13 22.49
C ILE A 205 2.64 -10.50 23.55
N ALA A 206 1.85 -11.56 23.35
CA ALA A 206 0.85 -11.95 24.35
C ALA A 206 1.44 -12.52 25.64
N GLU A 207 2.66 -13.07 25.62
CA GLU A 207 3.34 -13.56 26.82
C GLU A 207 3.89 -12.41 27.69
N TRP A 208 4.04 -11.22 27.11
CA TRP A 208 4.53 -10.02 27.79
C TRP A 208 3.40 -9.12 28.34
N ALA A 209 2.14 -9.47 28.05
CA ALA A 209 0.96 -8.68 28.41
C ALA A 209 0.44 -8.98 29.83
#